data_AF-A0A5A9EKA5-F1
#
_entry.id   AF-A0A5A9EKA5-F1
#
_cell.length_a   1.000
_cell.length_b   1.000
_cell.length_c   1.000
_cell.angle_alpha   90.00
_cell.angle_beta   90.00
_cell.angle_gamma   90.00
#
_symmetry.space_group_name_H-M   'P 1'
#
loop_
_entity.id
_entity.type
_entity.pdbx_description
1 polymer ?
#
loop_
_entity_poly.entity_id
_entity_poly.type
_entity_poly.pdbx_seq_one_letter_code
_entity_poly.pdbx_strand_id
1 'polypeptide(L)'
;MPATTWNKFVIKYPQSPAFMARVSATLGNARRFDNSKKKLPTPYGLLKEWIEKNFTGDWTSTVEKGVVCIRVATPQDVSLLTARFPIRGPAGKTPAANVTYRISYADYDYPTLAREVGYNI
;
A
#
# COMPACT_ATOMS: atom_id res chain seq x y z
N MET A 1 6.75 -12.75 1.54
CA MET A 1 5.75 -13.60 2.27
C MET A 1 4.35 -13.23 1.80
N PRO A 2 3.37 -14.17 1.76
CA PRO A 2 2.01 -13.82 1.39
C PRO A 2 1.38 -12.89 2.44
N ALA A 3 0.55 -11.94 2.00
CA ALA A 3 -0.19 -11.05 2.90
C ALA A 3 -1.02 -11.87 3.91
N THR A 4 -0.84 -11.60 5.21
CA THR A 4 -1.69 -12.23 6.23
C THR A 4 -3.08 -11.61 6.19
N THR A 5 -4.13 -12.39 6.44
CA THR A 5 -5.49 -11.83 6.49
C THR A 5 -5.60 -10.79 7.61
N TRP A 6 -6.35 -9.72 7.36
CA TRP A 6 -6.45 -8.56 8.25
C TRP A 6 -6.68 -8.95 9.72
N ASN A 7 -7.69 -9.77 9.99
CA ASN A 7 -8.02 -10.19 11.35
C ASN A 7 -6.89 -10.99 12.02
N LYS A 8 -6.25 -11.92 11.29
CA LYS A 8 -5.12 -12.70 11.83
C LYS A 8 -3.94 -11.78 12.15
N PHE A 9 -3.69 -10.79 11.31
CA PHE A 9 -2.62 -9.83 11.50
C PHE A 9 -2.87 -8.93 12.72
N VAL A 10 -4.08 -8.38 12.85
CA VAL A 10 -4.46 -7.50 13.97
C VAL A 10 -4.33 -8.22 15.32
N ILE A 11 -4.69 -9.50 15.38
CA ILE A 11 -4.53 -10.33 16.58
C ILE A 11 -3.05 -10.57 16.89
N LYS A 12 -2.24 -10.90 15.87
CA LYS A 12 -0.81 -11.22 16.04
C LYS A 12 0.04 -9.99 16.37
N TYR A 13 -0.31 -8.83 15.82
CA TYR A 13 0.46 -7.58 15.93
C TYR A 13 -0.41 -6.40 16.38
N PRO A 14 -0.97 -6.42 17.60
CA PRO A 14 -1.95 -5.44 18.05
C PRO A 14 -1.41 -4.00 18.06
N GLN A 15 -0.12 -3.83 18.36
CA GLN A 15 0.56 -2.52 18.45
C GLN A 15 1.12 -2.01 17.13
N SER A 16 1.00 -2.77 16.03
CA SER A 16 1.54 -2.35 14.73
C SER A 16 0.84 -1.08 14.22
N PRO A 17 1.57 -0.10 13.68
CA PRO A 17 0.96 1.09 13.10
C PRO A 17 0.18 0.75 11.83
N ALA A 18 -0.82 1.58 11.54
CA ALA A 18 -1.52 1.59 10.26
C ALA A 18 -1.06 2.76 9.39
N PHE A 19 -1.09 2.58 8.08
CA PHE A 19 -0.78 3.59 7.07
C PHE A 19 -1.93 3.67 6.09
N MET A 20 -2.37 4.89 5.78
CA MET A 20 -3.51 5.13 4.91
C MET A 20 -3.16 6.03 3.73
N ALA A 21 -3.68 5.67 2.57
CA ALA A 21 -3.59 6.45 1.34
C ALA A 21 -4.95 6.46 0.64
N ARG A 22 -5.30 7.56 -0.02
CA ARG A 22 -6.51 7.63 -0.86
C ARG A 22 -6.11 7.45 -2.31
N VAL A 23 -6.73 6.48 -2.96
CA VAL A 23 -6.44 6.13 -4.36
C VAL A 23 -7.72 5.78 -5.11
N SER A 24 -7.67 5.89 -6.43
CA SER A 24 -8.77 5.47 -7.29
C SER A 24 -8.97 3.96 -7.26
N ALA A 25 -10.23 3.53 -7.31
CA ALA A 25 -10.59 2.12 -7.39
C ALA A 25 -10.22 1.49 -8.75
N THR A 26 -10.08 2.32 -9.79
CA THR A 26 -9.78 1.91 -11.15
C THR A 26 -8.62 2.73 -11.71
N LEU A 27 -7.89 2.13 -12.64
CA LEU A 27 -7.13 2.91 -13.62
C LEU A 27 -8.14 3.59 -14.53
N GLY A 28 -7.99 4.90 -14.75
CA GLY A 28 -8.84 5.63 -15.70
C GLY A 28 -8.90 4.93 -17.07
N ASN A 29 -9.95 5.21 -17.86
CA ASN A 29 -10.33 4.44 -19.05
C ASN A 29 -9.26 4.28 -20.16
N ALA A 30 -8.10 4.94 -20.06
CA ALA A 30 -7.13 5.02 -21.16
C ALA A 30 -6.04 3.91 -21.18
N ARG A 31 -5.72 3.21 -20.09
CA ARG A 31 -4.62 2.22 -20.08
C ARG A 31 -4.88 1.04 -19.14
N ARG A 32 -5.46 -0.04 -19.68
CA ARG A 32 -5.67 -1.32 -18.96
C ARG A 32 -4.49 -2.29 -19.08
N PHE A 33 -3.59 -2.04 -20.02
CA PHE A 33 -2.44 -2.87 -20.33
C PHE A 33 -1.20 -2.00 -20.51
N ASP A 34 -0.04 -2.56 -20.21
CA ASP A 34 1.26 -1.97 -20.48
C ASP A 34 1.67 -2.19 -21.96
N ASN A 35 2.80 -1.62 -22.38
CA ASN A 35 3.31 -1.73 -23.74
C ASN A 35 3.66 -3.18 -24.15
N SER A 36 3.79 -4.08 -23.18
CA SER A 36 4.04 -5.52 -23.37
C SER A 36 2.77 -6.36 -23.31
N LYS A 37 1.58 -5.73 -23.32
CA LYS A 37 0.25 -6.37 -23.18
C LYS A 37 0.01 -7.03 -21.82
N LYS A 38 0.83 -6.73 -20.80
CA LYS A 38 0.58 -7.16 -19.42
C LYS A 38 -0.53 -6.29 -18.82
N LYS A 39 -1.50 -6.90 -18.14
CA LYS A 39 -2.59 -6.17 -17.48
C LYS A 39 -2.02 -5.28 -16.38
N LEU A 40 -2.39 -4.00 -16.40
CA LEU A 40 -2.00 -3.05 -15.36
C LEU A 40 -2.88 -3.22 -14.11
N PRO A 41 -2.29 -3.27 -12.90
CA PRO A 41 -3.03 -3.38 -11.65
C PRO A 41 -3.74 -2.07 -11.30
N THR A 42 -4.76 -2.11 -10.44
CA THR A 42 -5.31 -0.87 -9.87
C THR A 42 -4.26 -0.17 -9.00
N PRO A 43 -4.40 1.12 -8.65
CA PRO A 43 -3.48 1.77 -7.71
C PRO A 43 -3.26 0.98 -6.40
N TYR A 44 -4.33 0.41 -5.83
CA TYR A 44 -4.20 -0.49 -4.68
C TYR A 44 -3.41 -1.76 -5.02
N GLY A 45 -3.72 -2.41 -6.14
CA GLY A 45 -3.00 -3.61 -6.58
C GLY A 45 -1.51 -3.35 -6.82
N LEU A 46 -1.18 -2.19 -7.39
CA LEU A 46 0.19 -1.79 -7.64
C LEU A 46 0.98 -1.58 -6.34
N LEU A 47 0.36 -0.89 -5.38
CA LEU A 47 0.95 -0.72 -4.05
C LEU A 47 1.16 -2.06 -3.37
N LYS A 48 0.20 -2.99 -3.49
CA LYS A 48 0.32 -4.35 -2.95
C LYS A 48 1.48 -5.11 -3.57
N GLU A 49 1.63 -5.07 -4.90
CA GLU A 49 2.76 -5.70 -5.60
C GLU A 49 4.11 -5.09 -5.17
N TRP A 50 4.17 -3.77 -5.01
CA TRP A 50 5.37 -3.11 -4.50
C TRP A 50 5.70 -3.58 -3.09
N ILE A 51 4.71 -3.66 -2.20
CA ILE A 51 4.90 -4.16 -0.83
C ILE A 51 5.37 -5.62 -0.85
N GLU A 52 4.74 -6.49 -1.66
CA GLU A 52 5.12 -7.90 -1.80
C GLU A 52 6.57 -8.09 -2.24
N LYS A 53 7.07 -7.20 -3.11
CA LYS A 53 8.43 -7.22 -3.63
C LYS A 53 9.47 -6.71 -2.63
N ASN A 54 9.09 -5.79 -1.74
CA ASN A 54 10.03 -5.02 -0.93
C ASN A 54 10.01 -5.38 0.57
N PHE A 55 8.87 -5.80 1.12
CA PHE A 55 8.76 -6.12 2.53
C PHE A 55 9.26 -7.52 2.84
N THR A 56 9.98 -7.64 3.94
CA THR A 56 10.54 -8.92 4.41
C THR A 56 9.73 -9.51 5.56
N GLY A 57 9.08 -8.67 6.36
CA GLY A 57 8.26 -9.09 7.49
C GLY A 57 6.78 -9.29 7.15
N ASP A 58 6.00 -9.55 8.20
CA ASP A 58 4.56 -9.68 8.08
C ASP A 58 3.90 -8.32 7.86
N TRP A 59 2.92 -8.30 6.98
CA TRP A 59 2.08 -7.14 6.72
C TRP A 59 0.68 -7.59 6.29
N THR A 60 -0.25 -6.64 6.31
CA THR A 60 -1.60 -6.82 5.78
C THR A 60 -2.07 -5.52 5.14
N SER A 61 -3.02 -5.64 4.21
CA SER A 61 -3.65 -4.48 3.60
C SER A 61 -5.14 -4.73 3.36
N THR A 62 -5.91 -3.65 3.37
CA THR A 62 -7.31 -3.64 2.96
C THR A 62 -7.61 -2.35 2.20
N VAL A 63 -8.71 -2.33 1.45
CA VAL A 63 -9.22 -1.13 0.79
C VAL A 63 -10.69 -0.99 1.07
N GLU A 64 -11.10 0.17 1.58
CA GLU A 64 -12.51 0.48 1.83
C GLU A 64 -12.81 1.89 1.32
N LYS A 65 -13.82 2.04 0.45
CA LYS A 65 -14.29 3.33 -0.10
C LYS A 65 -13.16 4.19 -0.71
N GLY A 66 -12.19 3.56 -1.37
CA GLY A 66 -11.04 4.24 -1.99
C GLY A 66 -9.94 4.67 -1.02
N VAL A 67 -10.02 4.25 0.25
CA VAL A 67 -8.94 4.39 1.22
C VAL A 67 -8.26 3.04 1.38
N VAL A 68 -7.00 2.99 0.98
CA VAL A 68 -6.14 1.84 1.25
C VAL A 68 -5.59 1.99 2.65
N CYS A 69 -5.61 0.90 3.40
CA CYS A 69 -4.99 0.80 4.71
C CYS A 69 -3.99 -0.36 4.72
N ILE A 70 -2.78 -0.11 5.24
CA ILE A 70 -1.69 -1.08 5.35
C ILE A 70 -1.30 -1.14 6.82
N ARG A 71 -1.08 -2.34 7.37
CA ARG A 71 -0.39 -2.51 8.65
C ARG A 71 0.88 -3.31 8.45
N VAL A 72 1.91 -2.92 9.17
CA VAL A 72 3.29 -3.42 8.98
C VAL A 72 3.84 -3.83 10.34
N ALA A 73 4.37 -5.05 10.44
CA ALA A 73 4.81 -5.60 11.72
C ALA A 73 6.21 -5.12 12.13
N THR A 74 7.10 -4.92 11.17
CA THR A 74 8.53 -4.68 11.43
C THR A 74 8.89 -3.19 11.30
N PRO A 75 9.77 -2.66 12.18
CA PRO A 75 10.28 -1.29 12.06
C PRO A 75 11.04 -1.03 10.76
N GLN A 76 11.70 -2.06 10.21
CA GLN A 76 12.45 -2.00 8.96
C GLN A 76 11.52 -1.71 7.78
N ASP A 77 10.44 -2.50 7.64
CA ASP A 77 9.46 -2.32 6.56
C ASP A 77 8.68 -0.99 6.75
N VAL A 78 8.45 -0.55 7.99
CA VAL A 78 7.89 0.78 8.28
C VAL A 78 8.80 1.89 7.77
N SER A 79 10.11 1.77 8.03
CA SER A 79 11.09 2.75 7.56
C SER A 79 11.16 2.78 6.04
N LEU A 80 11.10 1.61 5.38
CA LEU A 80 11.06 1.49 3.94
C LEU A 80 9.81 2.15 3.33
N LEU A 81 8.64 1.88 3.92
CA LEU A 81 7.37 2.45 3.48
C LEU A 81 7.37 3.97 3.59
N THR A 82 7.82 4.49 4.73
CA THR A 82 7.81 5.93 5.02
C THR A 82 8.91 6.70 4.28
N ALA A 83 10.01 6.04 3.92
CA ALA A 83 11.00 6.58 3.00
C ALA A 83 10.44 6.72 1.57
N ARG A 84 9.69 5.71 1.09
CA ARG A 84 9.09 5.75 -0.26
C ARG A 84 7.87 6.66 -0.34
N PHE A 85 7.04 6.65 0.70
CA PHE A 85 5.79 7.40 0.81
C PHE A 85 5.77 8.17 2.14
N PRO A 86 6.36 9.37 2.17
CA PRO A 86 6.44 10.19 3.38
C PRO A 86 5.08 10.39 4.08
N ILE A 87 5.12 10.42 5.41
CA ILE A 87 3.96 10.66 6.25
C ILE A 87 3.46 12.10 6.03
N ARG A 88 2.14 12.26 5.90
CA ARG A 88 1.44 13.54 5.77
C ARG A 88 0.62 13.84 7.02
N GLY A 89 1.11 14.78 7.81
CA GLY A 89 0.42 15.28 9.00
C GLY A 89 0.56 14.37 10.22
N PRO A 90 -0.13 14.72 11.33
CA PRO A 90 -0.02 14.00 12.59
C PRO A 90 -0.67 12.61 12.52
N ALA A 91 -0.22 11.71 13.38
CA ALA A 91 -0.87 10.42 13.60
C ALA A 91 -2.27 10.62 14.20
N GLY A 92 -3.19 9.72 13.86
CA GLY A 92 -4.54 9.69 14.43
C GLY A 92 -4.97 8.29 14.83
N LYS A 93 -5.96 8.20 15.71
CA LYS A 93 -6.65 6.95 16.03
C LYS A 93 -7.72 6.67 14.99
N THR A 94 -7.75 5.45 14.45
CA THR A 94 -8.78 5.01 13.50
C THR A 94 -9.26 3.60 13.85
N PRO A 95 -10.35 3.10 13.23
CA PRO A 95 -10.74 1.70 13.39
C PRO A 95 -9.65 0.69 12.95
N ALA A 96 -8.69 1.11 12.12
CA ALA A 96 -7.62 0.23 11.65
C ALA A 96 -6.53 -0.01 12.70
N ALA A 97 -6.18 1.02 13.50
CA ALA A 97 -5.19 0.94 14.57
C ALA A 97 -5.25 2.16 15.52
N ASN A 98 -4.69 1.99 16.72
CA ASN A 98 -4.50 3.08 17.69
C ASN A 98 -3.60 4.20 17.15
N VAL A 99 -2.63 3.85 16.31
CA VAL A 99 -1.73 4.78 15.63
C VAL A 99 -1.86 4.57 14.13
N THR A 100 -2.40 5.57 13.44
CA THR A 100 -2.57 5.57 11.99
C THR A 100 -1.93 6.80 11.39
N TYR A 101 -1.07 6.60 10.39
CA TYR A 101 -0.43 7.65 9.62
C TYR A 101 -1.08 7.76 8.24
N ARG A 102 -1.16 8.97 7.70
CA ARG A 102 -1.45 9.15 6.27
C ARG A 102 -0.13 9.18 5.51
N ILE A 103 -0.02 8.47 4.41
CA ILE A 103 1.17 8.48 3.56
C ILE A 103 0.90 9.26 2.26
N SER A 104 1.95 9.70 1.60
CA SER A 104 1.85 10.55 0.41
C SER A 104 1.43 9.82 -0.86
N TYR A 105 1.24 8.51 -0.83
CA TYR A 105 0.89 7.71 -2.00
C TYR A 105 -0.45 8.15 -2.59
N ALA A 106 -0.46 8.41 -3.89
CA ALA A 106 -1.65 8.81 -4.64
C ALA A 106 -1.57 8.34 -6.10
N ASP A 107 -2.66 8.52 -6.85
CA ASP A 107 -2.76 8.05 -8.24
C ASP A 107 -1.69 8.64 -9.18
N TYR A 108 -1.18 9.85 -8.89
CA TYR A 108 -0.11 10.46 -9.68
C TYR A 108 1.23 9.72 -9.54
N ASP A 109 1.44 8.96 -8.45
CA ASP A 109 2.63 8.14 -8.24
C ASP A 109 2.61 6.85 -9.07
N TYR A 110 1.44 6.51 -9.64
CA TYR A 110 1.23 5.25 -10.35
C TYR A 110 2.28 4.98 -11.43
N PRO A 111 2.61 5.92 -12.35
CA PRO A 111 3.52 5.59 -13.43
C PRO A 111 4.94 5.24 -12.95
N THR A 112 5.42 5.98 -11.94
CA THR A 112 6.73 5.75 -11.34
C THR A 112 6.77 4.39 -10.63
N LEU A 113 5.76 4.12 -9.80
CA LEU A 113 5.68 2.87 -9.04
C LEU A 113 5.50 1.65 -9.96
N ALA A 114 4.74 1.79 -11.05
CA ALA A 114 4.54 0.74 -12.04
C ALA A 114 5.85 0.35 -12.74
N ARG A 115 6.71 1.32 -13.06
CA ARG A 115 8.06 1.03 -13.60
C ARG A 115 8.94 0.32 -12.57
N GLU A 116 8.90 0.74 -11.30
CA GLU A 116 9.69 0.10 -10.22
C GLU A 116 9.34 -1.38 -10.01
N VAL A 117 8.07 -1.75 -10.15
CA VAL A 117 7.64 -3.15 -10.06
C VAL A 117 7.80 -3.92 -11.37
N GLY A 118 8.16 -3.25 -12.48
CA GLY A 118 8.55 -3.87 -13.75
C GLY A 118 7.50 -3.83 -14.85
N TYR A 119 6.51 -2.94 -14.79
CA TYR A 119 5.61 -2.66 -15.92
C TYR A 119 6.26 -1.73 -16.94
N ASN A 120 5.94 -1.93 -18.21
CA ASN A 120 6.47 -1.15 -19.33
C ASN A 120 5.47 -0.07 -19.79
N ILE A 121 5.56 1.16 -19.27
CA ILE A 121 4.57 2.24 -19.50
C ILE A 121 5.15 3.64 -19.77
#